data_AF-A0A5M3ML34-F1
#
_entry.id   AF-A0A5M3ML34-F1
#
_cell.length_a   1.000
_cell.length_b   1.000
_cell.length_c   1.000
_cell.angle_alpha   90.00
_cell.angle_beta   90.00
_cell.angle_gamma   90.00
#
_symmetry.space_group_name_H-M   'P 1'
#
loop_
_entity.id
_entity.type
_entity.pdbx_description
1 polymer ?
#
loop_
_entity_poly.entity_id
_entity_poly.type
_entity_poly.pdbx_seq_one_letter_code
_entity_poly.pdbx_strand_id
1 'polypeptide(L)'
;MGAHVLFDSKVDRTVELCGLCAQPMAISGCVFYLRKSKGSTGTLQVDPTRSICPNLVSFAYQPAATFTPNAPCTNVPIPCPLCSVTDVAGTRMPAVWRYSMEAHLRSRHSTSQLLLHLISSHAIPTNESDTMKSHIWSRRFVKSRRSRKVYQPPKLVISDAHRSSNLQDDEPPAPDKSDHSDTDAEPMSEPATRPPSSLASPEPQNVDELDVDVNDPAYDPQLDGPEFTDNAVVTQTGRKSRKRDLRTLLGDCECGMPVTEKEIEDGVTIECSVNGCETGQVCSIFCFSDYSSWKCPVHSRVKRGGKRQRKTR
;
A
#
# COMPACT_ATOMS: atom_id res chain seq x y z
N MET A 1 -11.04 -5.68 10.98
CA MET A 1 -9.76 -6.05 11.63
C MET A 1 -8.75 -4.92 11.65
N GLY A 2 -8.34 -4.33 10.52
CA GLY A 2 -7.33 -3.26 10.51
C GLY A 2 -7.61 -2.12 11.51
N ALA A 3 -8.86 -1.70 11.68
CA ALA A 3 -9.21 -0.65 12.65
C ALA A 3 -8.93 -1.04 14.11
N HIS A 4 -9.07 -2.32 14.47
CA HIS A 4 -8.68 -2.81 15.81
C HIS A 4 -7.17 -2.77 15.99
N VAL A 5 -6.40 -3.18 14.97
CA VAL A 5 -4.93 -3.11 15.01
C VAL A 5 -4.44 -1.68 15.23
N LEU A 6 -5.10 -0.68 14.65
CA LEU A 6 -4.68 0.72 14.75
C LEU A 6 -5.14 1.44 16.02
N PHE A 7 -6.38 1.19 16.47
CA PHE A 7 -7.05 2.07 17.44
C PHE A 7 -7.54 1.38 18.71
N ASP A 8 -7.45 0.05 18.80
CA ASP A 8 -7.81 -0.65 20.02
C ASP A 8 -6.71 -0.46 21.06
N SER A 9 -7.04 0.16 22.18
CA SER A 9 -6.07 0.45 23.25
C SER A 9 -5.54 -0.81 23.92
N LYS A 10 -6.22 -1.95 23.76
CA LYS A 10 -5.79 -3.24 24.31
C LYS A 10 -4.81 -3.98 23.41
N VAL A 11 -4.60 -3.52 22.19
CA VAL A 11 -3.72 -4.15 21.23
C VAL A 11 -2.33 -3.54 21.35
N ASP A 12 -1.35 -4.35 21.73
CA ASP A 12 0.05 -3.96 21.72
C ASP A 12 0.58 -3.93 20.29
N ARG A 13 0.94 -2.73 19.82
CA ARG A 13 1.44 -2.50 18.46
C ARG A 13 2.95 -2.67 18.34
N THR A 14 3.64 -2.93 19.45
CA THR A 14 5.09 -3.20 19.45
C THR A 14 5.40 -4.65 19.04
N VAL A 15 4.40 -5.53 19.09
CA VAL A 15 4.50 -6.94 18.69
C VAL A 15 3.90 -7.17 17.30
N GLU A 16 4.40 -8.19 16.60
CA GLU A 16 3.81 -8.63 15.33
C GLU A 16 2.43 -9.25 15.55
N LEU A 17 1.40 -8.71 14.88
CA LEU A 17 0.02 -9.15 15.02
C LEU A 17 -0.48 -9.80 13.73
N CYS A 18 -1.32 -10.82 13.89
CA CYS A 18 -2.06 -11.38 12.76
C CYS A 18 -3.15 -10.40 12.30
N GLY A 19 -3.15 -10.01 11.02
CA GLY A 19 -4.17 -9.09 10.49
C GLY A 19 -5.59 -9.66 10.38
N LEU A 20 -5.79 -10.98 10.59
CA LEU A 20 -7.11 -11.63 10.59
C LEU A 20 -7.70 -11.84 11.99
N CYS A 21 -6.89 -12.26 12.97
CA CYS A 21 -7.36 -12.52 14.33
C CYS A 21 -6.88 -11.49 15.37
N ALA A 22 -6.02 -10.55 14.99
CA ALA A 22 -5.38 -9.55 15.86
C ALA A 22 -4.66 -10.14 17.08
N GLN A 23 -4.32 -11.42 17.06
CA GLN A 23 -3.51 -12.05 18.09
C GLN A 23 -2.02 -11.87 17.77
N PRO A 24 -1.15 -11.76 18.79
CA PRO A 24 0.30 -11.83 18.60
C PRO A 24 0.71 -13.09 17.84
N MET A 25 1.59 -12.94 16.85
CA MET A 25 2.03 -14.06 16.01
C MET A 25 2.77 -15.13 16.83
N ALA A 26 3.53 -14.72 17.84
CA ALA A 26 4.23 -15.63 18.76
C ALA A 26 3.29 -16.54 19.56
N ILE A 27 2.07 -16.09 19.86
CA ILE A 27 1.08 -16.86 20.65
C ILE A 27 0.17 -17.67 19.73
N SER A 28 -0.30 -17.05 18.65
CA SER A 28 -1.29 -17.66 17.76
C SER A 28 -0.71 -18.66 16.75
N GLY A 29 0.60 -18.62 16.52
CA GLY A 29 1.25 -19.42 15.46
C GLY A 29 0.74 -19.08 14.06
N CYS A 30 0.11 -17.91 13.87
CA CYS A 30 -0.40 -17.51 12.57
C CYS A 30 0.76 -17.22 11.61
N VAL A 31 0.72 -17.80 10.42
CA VAL A 31 1.74 -17.63 9.39
C VAL A 31 1.06 -17.49 8.03
N PHE A 32 1.50 -16.54 7.22
CA PHE A 32 0.92 -16.28 5.91
C PHE A 32 1.97 -16.45 4.83
N TYR A 33 1.63 -17.15 3.76
CA TYR A 33 2.49 -17.27 2.58
C TYR A 33 1.80 -16.65 1.38
N LEU A 34 2.59 -16.04 0.50
CA LEU A 34 2.10 -15.47 -0.74
C LEU A 34 2.49 -16.37 -1.92
N ARG A 35 1.55 -16.51 -2.85
CA ARG A 35 1.77 -17.14 -4.15
C ARG A 35 1.44 -16.15 -5.27
N LYS A 36 2.10 -16.32 -6.42
CA LYS A 36 1.72 -15.63 -7.65
C LYS A 36 0.56 -16.42 -8.27
N SER A 37 -0.53 -15.76 -8.63
CA SER A 37 -1.61 -16.41 -9.38
C SER A 37 -1.13 -16.87 -10.76
N LYS A 38 -1.84 -17.80 -11.39
CA LYS A 38 -1.46 -18.34 -12.70
C LYS A 38 -1.42 -17.23 -13.76
N GLY A 39 -0.40 -17.25 -14.63
CA GLY A 39 -0.22 -16.29 -15.73
C GLY A 39 1.02 -15.41 -15.56
N SER A 40 1.52 -14.84 -16.65
CA SER A 40 2.69 -13.94 -16.65
C SER A 40 2.45 -12.67 -15.82
N THR A 41 1.21 -12.17 -15.81
CA THR A 41 0.76 -11.02 -15.03
C THR A 41 0.06 -11.43 -13.73
N GLY A 42 0.38 -12.61 -13.20
CA GLY A 42 -0.24 -13.13 -11.99
C GLY A 42 -0.10 -12.14 -10.83
N THR A 43 -1.22 -11.75 -10.23
CA THR A 43 -1.24 -10.96 -9.00
C THR A 43 -0.86 -11.83 -7.80
N LEU A 44 -0.26 -11.21 -6.77
CA LEU A 44 -0.03 -11.86 -5.49
C LEU A 44 -1.36 -12.24 -4.84
N GLN A 45 -1.40 -13.44 -4.25
CA GLN A 45 -2.52 -13.94 -3.48
C GLN A 45 -1.99 -14.65 -2.24
N VAL A 46 -2.78 -14.65 -1.16
CA VAL A 46 -2.53 -15.51 0.00
C VAL A 46 -2.65 -16.96 -0.45
N ASP A 47 -1.68 -17.80 -0.06
CA ASP A 47 -1.69 -19.22 -0.34
C ASP A 47 -2.43 -19.97 0.78
N PRO A 48 -3.70 -20.37 0.59
CA PRO A 48 -4.49 -20.93 1.67
C PRO A 48 -4.02 -22.32 2.11
N THR A 49 -3.25 -23.03 1.28
CA THR A 49 -2.73 -24.36 1.62
C THR A 49 -1.53 -24.32 2.55
N ARG A 50 -0.75 -23.25 2.50
CA ARG A 50 0.45 -23.07 3.34
C ARG A 50 0.21 -22.13 4.51
N SER A 51 -0.73 -21.20 4.39
CA SER A 51 -1.02 -20.22 5.43
C SER A 51 -1.83 -20.85 6.56
N ILE A 52 -1.53 -20.46 7.79
CA ILE A 52 -2.14 -20.99 9.01
C ILE A 52 -2.76 -19.81 9.76
N CYS A 53 -4.08 -19.83 9.93
CA CYS A 53 -4.81 -18.93 10.82
C CYS A 53 -6.18 -19.55 11.13
N PRO A 54 -6.66 -19.54 12.40
CA PRO A 54 -8.00 -20.00 12.73
C PRO A 54 -9.11 -19.25 11.96
N ASN A 55 -8.84 -17.98 11.61
CA ASN A 55 -9.75 -17.10 10.87
C ASN A 55 -9.30 -16.88 9.42
N LEU A 56 -8.63 -17.87 8.81
CA LEU A 56 -8.15 -17.76 7.43
C LEU A 56 -9.34 -17.57 6.47
N VAL A 57 -9.35 -16.46 5.74
CA VAL A 57 -10.38 -16.14 4.75
C VAL A 57 -9.75 -15.86 3.40
N SER A 58 -10.44 -16.25 2.33
CA SER A 58 -10.08 -15.86 0.97
C SER A 58 -10.57 -14.44 0.69
N PHE A 59 -9.68 -13.56 0.22
CA PHE A 59 -10.05 -12.22 -0.24
C PHE A 59 -9.26 -11.84 -1.49
N ALA A 60 -9.79 -10.88 -2.25
CA ALA A 60 -9.10 -10.33 -3.41
C ALA A 60 -7.96 -9.41 -2.94
N TYR A 61 -6.73 -9.82 -3.18
CA TYR A 61 -5.54 -9.13 -2.67
C TYR A 61 -5.39 -7.69 -3.20
N GLN A 62 -5.47 -7.50 -4.52
CA GLN A 62 -5.24 -6.19 -5.14
C GLN A 62 -6.22 -5.09 -4.67
N PRO A 63 -7.55 -5.34 -4.64
CA PRO A 63 -8.49 -4.39 -4.04
C PRO A 63 -8.19 -4.10 -2.57
N ALA A 64 -7.80 -5.12 -1.79
CA ALA A 64 -7.47 -4.94 -0.37
C ALA A 64 -6.14 -4.21 -0.14
N ALA A 65 -5.21 -4.23 -1.10
CA ALA A 65 -3.94 -3.52 -1.05
C ALA A 65 -4.06 -2.04 -1.48
N THR A 66 -5.20 -1.66 -2.06
CA THR A 66 -5.41 -0.33 -2.64
C THR A 66 -6.30 0.51 -1.73
N PHE A 67 -5.80 1.66 -1.29
CA PHE A 67 -6.60 2.60 -0.52
C PHE A 67 -7.73 3.18 -1.37
N THR A 68 -8.96 3.14 -0.84
CA THR A 68 -10.08 3.91 -1.39
C THR A 68 -10.87 4.55 -0.25
N PRO A 69 -11.57 5.67 -0.46
CA PRO A 69 -12.38 6.31 0.59
C PRO A 69 -13.43 5.37 1.22
N ASN A 70 -13.98 4.45 0.42
CA ASN A 70 -15.00 3.49 0.87
C ASN A 70 -14.42 2.20 1.45
N ALA A 71 -13.17 1.88 1.14
CA ALA A 71 -12.42 0.76 1.70
C ALA A 71 -11.02 1.25 2.10
N PRO A 72 -10.91 1.96 3.23
CA PRO A 72 -9.68 2.65 3.59
C PRO A 72 -8.58 1.75 4.15
N CYS A 73 -8.84 0.46 4.35
CA CYS A 73 -7.88 -0.45 4.96
C CYS A 73 -6.96 -1.08 3.90
N THR A 74 -5.66 -0.76 3.93
CA THR A 74 -4.63 -1.40 3.11
C THR A 74 -3.87 -2.52 3.84
N ASN A 75 -4.42 -3.02 4.95
CA ASN A 75 -3.77 -4.04 5.76
C ASN A 75 -3.83 -5.40 5.06
N VAL A 76 -2.81 -5.71 4.27
CA VAL A 76 -2.61 -6.99 3.59
C VAL A 76 -1.25 -7.59 3.95
N PRO A 77 -1.07 -8.92 3.87
CA PRO A 77 0.23 -9.54 4.06
C PRO A 77 1.15 -9.21 2.87
N ILE A 78 2.30 -8.63 3.13
CA ILE A 78 3.33 -8.24 2.14
C ILE A 78 4.66 -8.93 2.46
N PRO A 79 5.52 -9.21 1.46
CA PRO A 79 6.85 -9.72 1.73
C PRO A 79 7.69 -8.66 2.45
N CYS A 80 8.45 -9.06 3.46
CA CYS A 80 9.43 -8.17 4.09
C CYS A 80 10.67 -8.04 3.16
N PRO A 81 11.17 -6.83 2.87
CA PRO A 81 12.33 -6.61 2.00
C PRO A 81 13.65 -7.14 2.58
N LEU A 82 13.75 -7.25 3.90
CA LEU A 82 14.95 -7.74 4.59
C LEU A 82 14.92 -9.23 4.90
N CYS A 83 13.73 -9.83 4.90
CA CYS A 83 13.63 -11.29 4.94
C CYS A 83 14.05 -11.81 3.56
N SER A 84 15.09 -12.64 3.50
CA SER A 84 15.52 -13.25 2.26
C SER A 84 14.33 -13.93 1.58
N VAL A 85 14.19 -13.76 0.25
CA VAL A 85 13.02 -14.28 -0.50
C VAL A 85 12.86 -15.79 -0.33
N THR A 86 13.98 -16.47 -0.11
CA THR A 86 14.09 -17.87 0.25
C THR A 86 15.00 -18.01 1.46
N ASP A 87 14.61 -18.86 2.41
CA ASP A 87 15.52 -19.33 3.44
C ASP A 87 16.62 -20.23 2.84
N VAL A 88 17.60 -20.62 3.65
CA VAL A 88 18.69 -21.53 3.26
C VAL A 88 18.16 -22.87 2.72
N ALA A 89 16.94 -23.25 3.10
CA ALA A 89 16.26 -24.46 2.63
C ALA A 89 15.40 -24.24 1.37
N GLY A 90 15.45 -23.05 0.74
CA GLY A 90 14.65 -22.72 -0.44
C GLY A 90 13.17 -22.47 -0.16
N THR A 91 12.76 -22.39 1.10
CA THR A 91 11.40 -22.10 1.52
C THR A 91 11.14 -20.60 1.42
N ARG A 92 10.06 -20.23 0.73
CA ARG A 92 9.60 -18.82 0.71
C ARG A 92 9.32 -18.34 2.13
N MET A 93 9.86 -17.18 2.47
CA MET A 93 9.60 -16.56 3.77
C MET A 93 8.14 -16.17 3.95
N PRO A 94 7.62 -16.23 5.20
CA PRO A 94 6.27 -15.79 5.51
C PRO A 94 6.12 -14.28 5.26
N ALA A 95 4.93 -13.91 4.78
CA ALA A 95 4.53 -12.53 4.59
C ALA A 95 4.06 -11.92 5.92
N VAL A 96 4.32 -10.62 6.05
CA VAL A 96 4.03 -9.82 7.23
C VAL A 96 2.89 -8.88 6.91
N TRP A 97 1.92 -8.73 7.81
CA TRP A 97 0.82 -7.79 7.62
C TRP A 97 1.35 -6.35 7.58
N ARG A 98 0.90 -5.54 6.61
CA ARG A 98 1.36 -4.16 6.41
C ARG A 98 1.37 -3.35 7.72
N TYR A 99 0.30 -3.41 8.51
CA TYR A 99 0.21 -2.65 9.77
C TYR A 99 1.13 -3.17 10.88
N SER A 100 1.66 -4.38 10.75
CA SER A 100 2.64 -4.98 11.67
C SER A 100 4.06 -4.97 11.13
N MET A 101 4.30 -4.40 9.93
CA MET A 101 5.63 -4.37 9.32
C MET A 101 6.63 -3.60 10.19
N GLU A 102 6.21 -2.49 10.79
CA GLU A 102 7.08 -1.72 11.68
C GLU A 102 7.54 -2.54 12.90
N ALA A 103 6.62 -3.25 13.57
CA ALA A 103 6.94 -4.14 14.69
C ALA A 103 7.85 -5.30 14.25
N HIS A 104 7.61 -5.85 13.06
CA HIS A 104 8.45 -6.87 12.47
C HIS A 104 9.88 -6.39 12.22
N LEU A 105 10.03 -5.23 11.57
CA LEU A 105 11.33 -4.64 11.28
C LEU A 105 12.11 -4.36 12.57
N ARG A 106 11.47 -3.81 13.61
CA ARG A 106 12.13 -3.56 14.89
C ARG A 106 12.56 -4.82 15.63
N SER A 107 11.75 -5.88 15.57
CA SER A 107 12.03 -7.11 16.34
C SER A 107 12.98 -8.06 15.61
N ARG A 108 12.87 -8.19 14.28
CA ARG A 108 13.65 -9.12 13.46
C ARG A 108 14.85 -8.50 12.78
N HIS A 109 14.84 -7.18 12.59
CA HIS A 109 15.85 -6.46 11.81
C HIS A 109 16.37 -5.21 12.55
N SER A 110 16.48 -5.29 13.88
CA SER A 110 16.96 -4.19 14.74
C SER A 110 18.37 -3.70 14.38
N THR A 111 19.21 -4.57 13.85
CA THR A 111 20.61 -4.27 13.48
C THR A 111 20.77 -3.79 12.03
N SER A 112 19.69 -3.76 11.25
CA SER A 112 19.75 -3.34 9.84
C SER A 112 19.98 -1.84 9.75
N GLN A 113 20.96 -1.43 8.94
CA GLN A 113 21.22 -0.01 8.63
C GLN A 113 20.03 0.64 7.91
N LEU A 114 19.20 -0.16 7.23
CA LEU A 114 18.04 0.31 6.47
C LEU A 114 16.76 0.40 7.32
N LEU A 115 16.83 0.06 8.61
CA LEU A 115 15.67 -0.03 9.49
C LEU A 115 14.81 1.23 9.47
N LEU A 116 15.41 2.41 9.69
CA LEU A 116 14.68 3.67 9.76
C LEU A 116 14.01 4.02 8.42
N HIS A 117 14.71 3.80 7.31
CA HIS A 117 14.17 4.04 5.99
C HIS A 117 12.97 3.13 5.71
N LEU A 118 13.09 1.84 6.02
CA LEU A 118 12.02 0.86 5.79
C LEU A 118 10.80 1.07 6.68
N ILE A 119 11.01 1.51 7.93
CA ILE A 119 9.90 1.91 8.81
C ILE A 119 9.16 3.10 8.19
N SER A 120 9.89 4.10 7.70
CA SER A 120 9.29 5.27 7.04
C SER A 120 8.52 4.88 5.77
N SER A 121 9.06 4.00 4.92
CA SER A 121 8.41 3.57 3.68
C SER A 121 7.16 2.70 3.91
N HIS A 122 7.09 2.01 5.04
CA HIS A 122 5.92 1.22 5.45
C HIS A 122 5.01 1.96 6.44
N ALA A 123 5.29 3.22 6.75
CA ALA A 123 4.43 4.03 7.58
C ALA A 123 3.03 4.11 6.96
N ILE A 124 2.02 4.06 7.82
CA ILE A 124 0.62 4.14 7.39
C ILE A 124 0.33 5.60 7.05
N PRO A 125 -0.12 5.91 5.82
CA PRO A 125 -0.45 7.27 5.44
C PRO A 125 -1.53 7.88 6.35
N THR A 126 -1.40 9.16 6.69
CA THR A 126 -2.31 9.85 7.62
C THR A 126 -3.76 9.85 7.12
N ASN A 127 -3.98 10.01 5.81
CA ASN A 127 -5.31 9.93 5.20
C ASN A 127 -5.97 8.55 5.41
N GLU A 128 -5.19 7.48 5.33
CA GLU A 128 -5.66 6.13 5.61
C GLU A 128 -6.03 5.97 7.09
N SER A 129 -5.15 6.39 8.01
CA SER A 129 -5.45 6.32 9.44
C SER A 129 -6.67 7.16 9.82
N ASP A 130 -6.79 8.37 9.30
CA ASP A 130 -7.90 9.27 9.60
C ASP A 130 -9.23 8.72 9.08
N THR A 131 -9.24 8.21 7.84
CA THR A 131 -10.45 7.60 7.26
C THR A 131 -10.83 6.32 8.01
N MET A 132 -9.85 5.49 8.39
CA MET A 132 -10.08 4.32 9.23
C MET A 132 -10.67 4.70 10.61
N LYS A 133 -10.19 5.81 11.20
CA LYS A 133 -10.69 6.31 12.49
C LYS A 133 -12.11 6.87 12.38
N SER A 134 -12.35 7.74 11.41
CA SER A 134 -13.61 8.48 11.26
C SER A 134 -14.73 7.65 10.66
N HIS A 135 -14.46 6.78 9.68
CA HIS A 135 -15.51 6.01 8.99
C HIS A 135 -15.70 4.60 9.53
N ILE A 136 -14.64 3.94 10.01
CA ILE A 136 -14.72 2.53 10.44
C ILE A 136 -14.76 2.44 11.97
N TRP A 137 -13.78 3.03 12.66
CA TRP A 137 -13.64 2.90 14.10
C TRP A 137 -14.74 3.62 14.87
N SER A 138 -15.05 4.87 14.55
CA SER A 138 -16.09 5.66 15.24
C SER A 138 -17.48 5.01 15.12
N ARG A 139 -17.77 4.36 13.98
CA ARG A 139 -19.06 3.75 13.67
C ARG A 139 -19.21 2.32 14.20
N ARG A 140 -18.18 1.76 14.84
CA ARG A 140 -18.18 0.34 15.27
C ARG A 140 -19.30 -0.02 16.25
N PHE A 141 -19.75 0.94 17.06
CA PHE A 141 -20.85 0.75 18.01
C PHE A 141 -22.20 1.24 17.47
N VAL A 142 -22.21 1.93 16.32
CA VAL A 142 -23.45 2.32 15.66
C VAL A 142 -24.00 1.05 15.05
N LYS A 143 -25.01 0.46 15.71
CA LYS A 143 -25.78 -0.64 15.13
C LYS A 143 -26.33 -0.12 13.81
N SER A 144 -25.77 -0.59 12.70
CA SER A 144 -26.41 -0.42 11.41
C SER A 144 -27.80 -0.99 11.60
N ARG A 145 -28.82 -0.12 11.57
CA ARG A 145 -30.17 -0.56 11.25
C ARG A 145 -30.00 -1.09 9.83
N ARG A 146 -29.72 -2.40 9.72
CA ARG A 146 -29.88 -3.11 8.46
C ARG A 146 -31.29 -2.73 8.07
N SER A 147 -31.42 -1.92 7.02
CA SER A 147 -32.69 -1.77 6.34
C SER A 147 -33.08 -3.21 6.09
N ARG A 148 -34.03 -3.73 6.88
CA ARG A 148 -34.60 -5.04 6.62
C ARG A 148 -35.09 -4.84 5.22
N LYS A 149 -34.43 -5.49 4.26
CA LYS A 149 -34.82 -5.46 2.86
C LYS A 149 -36.32 -5.69 2.93
N VAL A 150 -37.10 -4.64 2.69
CA VAL A 150 -38.55 -4.70 2.91
C VAL A 150 -38.94 -5.90 2.09
N TYR A 151 -39.36 -6.97 2.77
CA TYR A 151 -39.68 -8.21 2.11
C TYR A 151 -40.80 -7.81 1.17
N GLN A 152 -40.47 -7.69 -0.11
CA GLN A 152 -41.47 -7.53 -1.13
C GLN A 152 -41.99 -8.93 -1.33
N PRO A 153 -43.18 -9.28 -0.80
CA PRO A 153 -43.76 -10.56 -1.10
C PRO A 153 -43.76 -10.71 -2.62
N PRO A 154 -43.36 -11.88 -3.15
CA PRO A 154 -43.45 -12.12 -4.58
C PRO A 154 -44.87 -11.76 -5.01
N LYS A 155 -45.01 -10.82 -5.96
CA LYS A 155 -46.31 -10.51 -6.55
C LYS A 155 -46.81 -11.81 -7.19
N LEU A 156 -47.71 -12.49 -6.50
CA LEU A 156 -48.41 -13.64 -7.05
C LEU A 156 -49.17 -13.12 -8.26
N VAL A 157 -48.71 -13.51 -9.46
CA VAL A 157 -49.46 -13.28 -10.69
C VAL A 157 -50.65 -14.23 -10.61
N ILE A 158 -51.79 -13.72 -10.17
CA ILE A 158 -53.05 -14.46 -10.25
C ILE A 158 -53.36 -14.54 -11.75
N SER A 159 -53.27 -15.74 -12.31
CA SER A 159 -53.67 -15.99 -13.70
C SER A 159 -55.13 -15.59 -13.89
N ASP A 160 -55.48 -14.96 -15.02
CA ASP A 160 -56.86 -14.55 -15.34
C ASP A 160 -57.88 -15.71 -15.20
N ALA A 161 -57.44 -16.97 -15.30
CA ALA A 161 -58.25 -18.16 -15.04
C ALA A 161 -58.85 -18.24 -13.62
N HIS A 162 -58.37 -17.43 -12.67
CA HIS A 162 -58.88 -17.36 -11.29
C HIS A 162 -59.42 -15.97 -10.93
N ARG A 163 -59.65 -15.09 -11.91
CA ARG A 163 -60.44 -13.88 -11.68
C ARG A 163 -61.92 -14.27 -11.67
N SER A 164 -62.48 -14.41 -10.47
CA SER A 164 -63.92 -14.40 -10.23
C SER A 164 -64.46 -12.99 -10.49
N SER A 165 -64.45 -12.57 -11.75
CA SER A 165 -65.09 -11.36 -12.24
C SER A 165 -66.26 -11.79 -13.11
N ASN A 166 -67.39 -12.08 -12.44
CA ASN A 166 -68.71 -11.87 -13.00
C ASN A 166 -69.77 -12.15 -11.93
N LEU A 167 -70.06 -11.14 -11.12
CA LEU A 167 -71.43 -10.80 -10.78
C LEU A 167 -71.57 -9.31 -11.10
N GLN A 168 -72.20 -9.04 -12.24
CA GLN A 168 -72.77 -7.73 -12.54
C GLN A 168 -73.94 -7.56 -11.59
N ASP A 169 -73.75 -6.77 -10.53
CA ASP A 169 -74.87 -6.14 -9.84
C ASP A 169 -74.97 -4.71 -10.37
N ASP A 170 -76.10 -4.42 -11.01
CA ASP A 170 -76.54 -3.09 -11.44
C ASP A 170 -76.64 -2.18 -10.20
N GLU A 171 -75.61 -1.36 -9.96
CA GLU A 171 -75.63 -0.30 -8.95
C GLU A 171 -75.94 1.06 -9.61
N PRO A 172 -77.00 1.78 -9.17
CA PRO A 172 -77.40 3.05 -9.75
C PRO A 172 -76.47 4.20 -9.34
N PRO A 173 -76.40 5.29 -10.14
CA PRO A 173 -75.39 6.33 -9.98
C PRO A 173 -75.82 7.40 -8.96
N ALA A 174 -74.91 7.76 -8.04
CA ALA A 174 -74.72 9.11 -7.46
C ALA A 174 -73.81 9.08 -6.21
N PRO A 175 -73.34 10.21 -5.67
CA PRO A 175 -72.92 11.46 -6.31
C PRO A 175 -71.50 11.89 -5.89
N ASP A 176 -70.97 12.78 -6.72
CA ASP A 176 -69.82 13.66 -6.55
C ASP A 176 -69.59 14.17 -5.10
N LYS A 177 -68.39 13.91 -4.54
CA LYS A 177 -67.86 14.56 -3.34
C LYS A 177 -66.34 14.74 -3.42
N SER A 178 -65.98 15.84 -4.06
CA SER A 178 -65.17 16.93 -3.49
C SER A 178 -64.22 16.62 -2.32
N ASP A 179 -62.95 16.95 -2.57
CA ASP A 179 -62.06 17.81 -1.77
C ASP A 179 -61.52 17.39 -0.40
N HIS A 180 -60.28 17.87 -0.22
CA HIS A 180 -59.56 18.11 1.03
C HIS A 180 -58.92 16.88 1.71
N SER A 181 -57.67 16.92 2.18
CA SER A 181 -56.75 18.04 2.40
C SER A 181 -55.33 17.53 2.61
N ASP A 182 -54.37 18.37 2.23
CA ASP A 182 -52.99 18.39 2.68
C ASP A 182 -52.82 18.11 4.17
N THR A 183 -51.72 17.46 4.52
CA THR A 183 -51.15 17.62 5.86
C THR A 183 -49.63 17.62 5.73
N ASP A 184 -49.11 18.82 5.55
CA ASP A 184 -47.73 19.18 5.83
C ASP A 184 -47.36 18.84 7.27
N ALA A 185 -46.25 18.13 7.45
CA ALA A 185 -45.63 17.93 8.76
C ALA A 185 -44.09 17.92 8.61
N GLU A 186 -43.52 19.12 8.63
CA GLU A 186 -42.15 19.47 9.01
C GLU A 186 -42.28 20.60 10.06
N PRO A 187 -41.23 21.02 10.77
CA PRO A 187 -40.13 20.28 11.42
C PRO A 187 -39.99 20.73 12.90
N MET A 188 -39.40 19.91 13.79
CA MET A 188 -39.03 20.39 15.13
C MET A 188 -37.58 20.06 15.49
N SER A 189 -36.77 21.10 15.27
CA SER A 189 -35.82 21.72 16.21
C SER A 189 -34.72 20.90 16.89
N GLU A 190 -33.49 21.24 16.48
CA GLU A 190 -32.26 21.21 17.26
C GLU A 190 -32.39 21.92 18.61
N PRO A 191 -31.66 21.45 19.64
CA PRO A 191 -31.13 22.34 20.65
C PRO A 191 -29.61 22.44 20.56
N ALA A 192 -29.16 23.65 20.24
CA ALA A 192 -27.81 24.11 20.44
C ALA A 192 -27.42 24.04 21.93
N THR A 193 -26.27 23.44 22.23
CA THR A 193 -25.60 23.63 23.52
C THR A 193 -24.14 23.93 23.25
N ARG A 194 -23.78 25.21 23.38
CA ARG A 194 -22.41 25.71 23.40
C ARG A 194 -21.96 25.89 24.87
N PRO A 195 -20.63 25.95 25.11
CA PRO A 195 -19.96 25.45 26.31
C PRO A 195 -19.77 26.54 27.38
N PRO A 196 -19.21 26.16 28.53
CA PRO A 196 -17.95 26.80 28.89
C PRO A 196 -16.96 25.83 29.56
N SER A 197 -15.66 26.06 29.33
CA SER A 197 -14.70 26.33 30.40
C SER A 197 -13.28 26.05 29.92
N SER A 198 -12.59 27.16 29.73
CA SER A 198 -11.15 27.35 29.76
C SER A 198 -10.48 26.57 30.91
N LEU A 199 -9.54 25.69 30.57
CA LEU A 199 -8.46 25.31 31.46
C LEU A 199 -7.14 25.74 30.81
N ALA A 200 -6.39 26.50 31.59
CA ALA A 200 -5.15 27.15 31.26
C ALA A 200 -4.08 26.16 30.75
N SER A 201 -3.48 26.48 29.61
CA SER A 201 -2.19 25.95 29.21
C SER A 201 -1.09 26.78 29.89
N PRO A 202 -0.09 26.15 30.53
CA PRO A 202 1.11 26.86 30.99
C PRO A 202 2.01 27.22 29.80
N GLU A 203 2.65 28.38 29.94
CA GLU A 203 3.65 28.96 29.04
C GLU A 203 4.82 27.99 28.75
N PRO A 204 5.32 27.94 27.51
CA PRO A 204 6.61 27.33 27.23
C PRO A 204 7.74 28.25 27.70
N GLN A 205 8.59 27.71 28.58
CA GLN A 205 9.81 28.35 29.01
C GLN A 205 10.78 28.50 27.84
N ASN A 206 11.28 29.72 27.68
CA ASN A 206 12.45 30.08 26.89
C ASN A 206 13.59 29.11 27.16
N VAL A 207 14.09 28.44 26.13
CA VAL A 207 15.37 27.75 26.16
C VAL A 207 16.39 28.62 25.44
N ASP A 208 17.51 28.80 26.13
CA ASP A 208 18.64 29.64 25.81
C ASP A 208 19.10 29.61 24.34
N GLU A 209 19.23 30.82 23.81
CA GLU A 209 19.93 31.20 22.60
C GLU A 209 21.43 30.95 22.83
N LEU A 210 21.98 29.89 22.23
CA LEU A 210 23.42 29.69 22.12
C LEU A 210 23.88 30.26 20.77
N ASP A 211 24.42 31.47 20.81
CA ASP A 211 25.19 32.08 19.74
C ASP A 211 26.44 31.24 19.44
N VAL A 212 26.38 30.47 18.36
CA VAL A 212 27.58 29.85 17.76
C VAL A 212 28.01 30.76 16.61
N ASP A 213 29.04 31.55 16.90
CA ASP A 213 29.76 32.38 15.93
C ASP A 213 30.53 31.45 14.96
N VAL A 214 29.90 31.14 13.82
CA VAL A 214 30.54 30.41 12.71
C VAL A 214 30.96 31.41 11.64
N ASN A 215 32.14 31.94 11.85
CA ASN A 215 32.91 32.66 10.86
C ASN A 215 33.58 31.62 9.95
N ASP A 216 32.95 31.26 8.82
CA ASP A 216 33.52 30.33 7.83
C ASP A 216 33.60 31.01 6.44
N PRO A 217 34.81 31.25 5.90
CA PRO A 217 34.99 31.95 4.64
C PRO A 217 34.55 31.09 3.44
N ALA A 218 33.63 31.67 2.65
CA ALA A 218 33.38 31.42 1.23
C ALA A 218 34.13 30.22 0.60
N TYR A 219 33.54 29.03 0.70
CA TYR A 219 33.91 27.88 -0.11
C TYR A 219 33.19 27.98 -1.46
N ASP A 220 33.93 28.41 -2.49
CA ASP A 220 33.52 28.36 -3.89
C ASP A 220 33.67 26.89 -4.39
N PRO A 221 32.59 26.17 -4.72
CA PRO A 221 32.70 24.81 -5.23
C PRO A 221 33.17 24.88 -6.69
N GLN A 222 34.48 24.95 -6.86
CA GLN A 222 35.13 24.68 -8.12
C GLN A 222 34.77 23.25 -8.55
N LEU A 223 34.06 23.14 -9.67
CA LEU A 223 33.68 21.89 -10.35
C LEU A 223 34.94 21.17 -10.88
N ASP A 224 35.76 20.65 -9.99
CA ASP A 224 36.82 19.72 -10.35
C ASP A 224 36.17 18.34 -10.54
N GLY A 225 36.02 17.95 -11.81
CA GLY A 225 35.58 16.60 -12.18
C GLY A 225 36.50 15.53 -11.58
N PRO A 226 36.02 14.30 -11.41
CA PRO A 226 36.76 13.25 -10.71
C PRO A 226 38.14 13.02 -11.33
N GLU A 227 39.15 12.98 -10.47
CA GLU A 227 40.55 12.74 -10.81
C GLU A 227 40.67 11.42 -11.59
N PHE A 228 41.27 11.48 -12.77
CA PHE A 228 41.50 10.30 -13.59
C PHE A 228 42.54 9.41 -12.90
N THR A 229 42.13 8.22 -12.47
CA THR A 229 43.07 7.23 -11.93
C THR A 229 43.81 6.53 -13.06
N ASP A 230 45.15 6.62 -13.03
CA ASP A 230 46.06 6.07 -14.06
C ASP A 230 46.25 4.55 -13.94
N ASN A 231 45.16 3.79 -13.89
CA ASN A 231 45.22 2.32 -13.99
C ASN A 231 45.20 1.88 -15.46
N ALA A 232 46.26 2.23 -16.19
CA ALA A 232 46.39 1.90 -17.61
C ALA A 232 46.87 0.45 -17.81
N VAL A 233 45.95 -0.47 -18.10
CA VAL A 233 46.31 -1.77 -18.68
C VAL A 233 46.81 -1.55 -20.11
N VAL A 234 48.11 -1.70 -20.32
CA VAL A 234 48.75 -1.60 -21.63
C VAL A 234 48.35 -2.82 -22.46
N THR A 235 47.50 -2.60 -23.47
CA THR A 235 47.19 -3.64 -24.45
C THR A 235 48.41 -3.92 -25.33
N GLN A 236 48.51 -5.14 -25.86
CA GLN A 236 49.65 -5.65 -26.65
C GLN A 236 49.99 -4.81 -27.90
N THR A 237 49.10 -3.90 -28.31
CA THR A 237 49.26 -2.98 -29.45
C THR A 237 49.76 -1.59 -29.08
N GLY A 238 50.12 -1.35 -27.81
CA GLY A 238 50.68 -0.06 -27.35
C GLY A 238 49.70 1.12 -27.32
N ARG A 239 48.41 0.89 -27.65
CA ARG A 239 47.36 1.91 -27.48
C ARG A 239 46.89 1.92 -26.04
N LYS A 240 47.12 3.04 -25.35
CA LYS A 240 46.51 3.38 -24.07
C LYS A 240 45.01 3.57 -24.29
N SER A 241 44.22 2.51 -24.05
CA SER A 241 42.77 2.64 -24.03
C SER A 241 42.39 3.39 -22.76
N ARG A 242 41.84 4.59 -22.90
CA ARG A 242 41.26 5.35 -21.78
C ARG A 242 39.96 4.66 -21.38
N LYS A 243 40.06 3.58 -20.58
CA LYS A 243 38.89 3.07 -19.87
C LYS A 243 38.50 4.16 -18.88
N ARG A 244 37.36 4.82 -19.11
CA ARG A 244 36.69 5.55 -18.03
C ARG A 244 36.45 4.53 -16.94
N ASP A 245 36.78 4.86 -15.71
CA ASP A 245 36.42 4.01 -14.60
C ASP A 245 34.90 3.95 -14.53
N LEU A 246 34.34 2.87 -15.07
CA LEU A 246 32.91 2.64 -15.13
C LEU A 246 32.31 2.63 -13.72
N ARG A 247 33.15 2.37 -12.68
CA ARG A 247 32.78 2.45 -11.26
C ARG A 247 32.37 3.85 -10.84
N THR A 248 32.96 4.91 -11.39
CA THR A 248 32.57 6.30 -11.11
C THR A 248 31.30 6.72 -11.84
N LEU A 249 30.91 5.99 -12.89
CA LEU A 249 29.68 6.22 -13.68
C LEU A 249 28.49 5.36 -13.23
N LEU A 250 28.69 4.37 -12.36
CA LEU A 250 27.65 3.53 -11.77
C LEU A 250 26.90 4.21 -10.60
N GLY A 251 26.99 5.54 -10.53
CA GLY A 251 26.99 6.30 -9.27
C GLY A 251 25.70 6.31 -8.46
N ASP A 252 24.51 6.19 -9.04
CA ASP A 252 23.26 6.33 -8.28
C ASP A 252 22.18 5.36 -8.78
N CYS A 253 21.57 4.62 -7.85
CA CYS A 253 20.31 3.92 -8.08
C CYS A 253 19.24 4.94 -8.53
N GLU A 254 18.16 4.51 -9.21
CA GLU A 254 17.05 5.43 -9.57
C GLU A 254 16.41 6.11 -8.33
N CYS A 255 16.63 5.56 -7.13
CA CYS A 255 16.22 6.19 -5.88
C CYS A 255 17.16 7.33 -5.41
N GLY A 256 18.21 7.64 -6.16
CA GLY A 256 19.21 8.68 -5.83
C GLY A 256 20.22 8.27 -4.75
N MET A 257 20.27 6.98 -4.39
CA MET A 257 21.25 6.46 -3.45
C MET A 257 22.38 5.76 -4.20
N PRO A 258 23.65 5.99 -3.82
CA PRO A 258 24.77 5.30 -4.43
C PRO A 258 24.72 3.82 -4.08
N VAL A 259 24.88 2.98 -5.09
CA VAL A 259 25.00 1.53 -4.91
C VAL A 259 26.40 1.23 -4.39
N THR A 260 26.49 0.70 -3.17
CA THR A 260 27.79 0.40 -2.55
C THR A 260 28.35 -0.94 -3.05
N GLU A 261 29.69 -1.10 -3.06
CA GLU A 261 30.35 -2.35 -3.47
C GLU A 261 29.87 -3.54 -2.62
N LYS A 262 29.62 -3.28 -1.33
CA LYS A 262 29.05 -4.26 -0.42
C LYS A 262 27.64 -4.73 -0.84
N GLU A 263 26.77 -3.84 -1.30
CA GLU A 263 25.43 -4.24 -1.79
C GLU A 263 25.50 -5.07 -3.08
N ILE A 264 26.51 -4.82 -3.92
CA ILE A 264 26.78 -5.61 -5.12
C ILE A 264 27.26 -7.02 -4.71
N GLU A 265 28.22 -7.11 -3.80
CA GLU A 265 28.75 -8.37 -3.29
C GLU A 265 27.69 -9.19 -2.53
N ASP A 266 26.82 -8.50 -1.77
CA ASP A 266 25.71 -9.11 -1.04
C ASP A 266 24.56 -9.55 -1.97
N GLY A 267 24.65 -9.29 -3.28
CA GLY A 267 23.61 -9.65 -4.26
C GLY A 267 22.30 -8.87 -4.07
N VAL A 268 22.37 -7.69 -3.44
CA VAL A 268 21.24 -6.79 -3.18
C VAL A 268 21.01 -5.85 -4.37
N THR A 269 21.75 -6.01 -5.46
CA THR A 269 21.59 -5.24 -6.69
C THR A 269 20.97 -6.09 -7.80
N ILE A 270 20.19 -5.44 -8.67
CA ILE A 270 19.60 -6.05 -9.87
C ILE A 270 20.39 -5.54 -11.06
N GLU A 271 20.89 -6.46 -11.88
CA GLU A 271 21.50 -6.13 -13.16
C GLU A 271 20.45 -6.04 -14.28
N CYS A 272 20.72 -5.18 -15.27
CA CYS A 272 19.87 -5.06 -16.45
C CYS A 272 19.86 -6.37 -17.26
N SER A 273 18.67 -6.89 -17.58
CA SER A 273 18.48 -8.14 -18.34
C SER A 273 19.00 -8.14 -19.80
N VAL A 274 19.55 -7.01 -20.28
CA VAL A 274 20.12 -6.91 -21.63
C VAL A 274 21.60 -7.29 -21.58
N ASN A 275 21.98 -8.35 -22.29
CA ASN A 275 23.36 -8.83 -22.37
C ASN A 275 24.32 -7.70 -22.76
N GLY A 276 25.37 -7.51 -21.95
CA GLY A 276 26.38 -6.46 -22.17
C GLY A 276 25.98 -5.07 -21.71
N CYS A 277 24.88 -4.93 -20.97
CA CYS A 277 24.50 -3.65 -20.35
C CYS A 277 25.33 -3.39 -19.09
N GLU A 278 26.39 -2.58 -19.23
CA GLU A 278 27.23 -2.15 -18.10
C GLU A 278 26.62 -0.97 -17.29
N THR A 279 25.49 -0.40 -17.74
CA THR A 279 24.97 0.90 -17.29
C THR A 279 23.83 0.86 -16.28
N GLY A 280 23.56 -0.28 -15.63
CA GLY A 280 22.43 -0.32 -14.72
C GLY A 280 22.52 -1.45 -13.72
N GLN A 281 23.06 -1.13 -12.55
CA GLN A 281 22.72 -1.82 -11.33
C GLN A 281 21.74 -0.93 -10.57
N VAL A 282 20.61 -1.50 -10.14
CA VAL A 282 19.69 -0.81 -9.24
C VAL A 282 19.58 -1.58 -7.94
N CYS A 283 19.44 -0.86 -6.86
CA CYS A 283 19.16 -1.37 -5.55
C CYS A 283 17.84 -2.19 -5.56
N SER A 284 17.94 -3.49 -5.24
CA SER A 284 16.84 -4.46 -5.22
C SER A 284 15.69 -4.03 -4.30
N ILE A 285 16.02 -3.22 -3.29
CA ILE A 285 15.14 -2.77 -2.23
C ILE A 285 14.16 -1.69 -2.69
N PHE A 286 14.51 -0.86 -3.68
CA PHE A 286 13.65 0.24 -4.13
C PHE A 286 12.91 -0.05 -5.43
N CYS A 287 13.47 -0.89 -6.32
CA CYS A 287 12.92 -1.15 -7.65
C CYS A 287 12.06 -2.44 -7.70
N PHE A 288 11.05 -2.55 -6.82
CA PHE A 288 10.22 -3.75 -6.52
C PHE A 288 9.37 -4.38 -7.65
N SER A 289 9.64 -4.12 -8.93
CA SER A 289 8.88 -4.70 -10.05
C SER A 289 9.59 -5.93 -10.65
N ASP A 290 8.89 -7.09 -10.67
CA ASP A 290 9.23 -8.36 -11.36
C ASP A 290 10.69 -8.46 -11.90
N TYR A 291 11.60 -8.91 -11.04
CA TYR A 291 13.06 -8.97 -11.22
C TYR A 291 13.56 -9.69 -12.49
N SER A 292 12.80 -10.63 -13.05
CA SER A 292 13.28 -11.46 -14.15
C SER A 292 13.42 -10.74 -15.49
N SER A 293 12.90 -9.52 -15.63
CA SER A 293 12.90 -8.78 -16.89
C SER A 293 13.18 -7.29 -16.76
N TRP A 294 13.81 -6.86 -15.66
CA TRP A 294 14.15 -5.45 -15.48
C TRP A 294 15.12 -4.99 -16.57
N LYS A 295 14.87 -3.79 -17.10
CA LYS A 295 15.69 -3.13 -18.13
C LYS A 295 15.95 -1.70 -17.69
N CYS A 296 17.20 -1.28 -17.67
CA CYS A 296 17.57 0.08 -17.31
C CYS A 296 16.92 1.13 -18.24
N PRO A 297 16.83 2.42 -17.83
CA PRO A 297 16.25 3.49 -18.64
C PRO A 297 16.77 3.59 -20.08
N VAL A 298 18.05 3.24 -20.29
CA VAL A 298 18.67 3.21 -21.61
C VAL A 298 18.00 2.16 -22.51
N HIS A 299 17.71 0.99 -21.95
CA HIS A 299 17.12 -0.14 -22.68
C HIS A 299 15.58 -0.16 -22.66
N SER A 300 14.94 0.51 -21.71
CA SER A 300 13.48 0.61 -21.63
C SER A 300 12.90 1.55 -22.70
N ARG A 301 13.67 2.58 -23.12
CA ARG A 301 13.24 3.60 -24.10
C ARG A 301 13.21 3.14 -25.56
N VAL A 302 13.72 1.95 -25.90
CA VAL A 302 13.90 1.52 -27.31
C VAL A 302 12.58 1.13 -28.02
N LYS A 303 11.43 1.09 -27.34
CA LYS A 303 10.15 0.79 -27.98
C LYS A 303 9.41 2.04 -28.44
N ARG A 304 9.73 2.57 -29.63
CA ARG A 304 8.78 3.34 -30.50
C ARG A 304 9.32 3.61 -31.91
N GLY A 305 9.89 2.60 -32.57
CA GLY A 305 9.95 2.59 -34.02
C GLY A 305 8.56 2.26 -34.57
N GLY A 306 7.72 3.27 -34.79
CA GLY A 306 6.41 3.10 -35.40
C GLY A 306 6.53 2.38 -36.74
N LYS A 307 5.80 1.28 -36.93
CA LYS A 307 5.62 0.63 -38.23
C LYS A 307 5.06 1.68 -39.21
N ARG A 308 5.91 2.27 -40.05
CA ARG A 308 5.48 3.00 -41.24
C ARG A 308 4.65 2.02 -42.08
N GLN A 309 3.34 2.21 -42.13
CA GLN A 309 2.49 1.48 -43.05
C GLN A 309 2.94 1.80 -44.48
N ARG A 310 3.47 0.78 -45.18
CA ARG A 310 3.68 0.84 -46.61
C ARG A 310 2.30 0.94 -47.27
N LYS A 311 1.95 2.11 -47.77
CA LYS A 311 0.87 2.26 -48.76
C LYS A 311 1.32 1.56 -50.04
N THR A 312 0.79 0.37 -50.28
CA THR A 312 0.79 -0.26 -51.60
C THR A 312 -0.16 0.52 -52.50
N ARG A 313 0.33 0.83 -53.70
CA ARG A 313 -0.35 1.58 -54.74
C ARG A 313 -0.86 0.61 -55.80
#